data_AF-A0A543EXW9-F1
#
_entry.id   AF-A0A543EXW9-F1
#
_cell.length_a   1.000
_cell.length_b   1.000
_cell.length_c   1.000
_cell.angle_alpha   90.00
_cell.angle_beta   90.00
_cell.angle_gamma   90.00
#
_symmetry.space_group_name_H-M   'P 1'
#
loop_
_entity.id
_entity.type
_entity.pdbx_description
1 polymer ?
#
loop_
_entity_poly.entity_id
_entity_poly.type
_entity_poly.pdbx_seq_one_letter_code
_entity_poly.pdbx_strand_id
1 'polypeptide(L)'
;MIKIRPIPAALLYILGSILLGPTIFLAGYLITPANGDFCDVGAHGSREQRDRDYTLIDTIQTTGAMVMLLLGALALAYLWLNRRRVGPLPMAVLSAGILIIASGYLLILSAAQNGHPTC
;
A
#
# COMPACT_ATOMS: atom_id res chain seq x y z
N MET A 1 8.60 -23.42 16.47
CA MET A 1 7.30 -22.91 15.95
C MET A 1 6.92 -21.64 16.68
N ILE A 2 7.04 -20.47 16.03
CA ILE A 2 6.61 -19.19 16.61
C ILE A 2 5.07 -19.22 16.68
N LYS A 3 4.49 -19.22 17.89
CA LYS A 3 3.04 -19.07 18.08
C LYS A 3 2.67 -17.62 17.78
N ILE A 4 2.42 -17.32 16.51
CA ILE A 4 1.95 -16.00 16.09
C ILE A 4 0.54 -15.80 16.65
N ARG A 5 0.42 -14.95 17.66
CA ARG A 5 -0.88 -14.58 18.24
C ARG A 5 -1.61 -13.62 17.26
N PRO A 6 -2.94 -13.65 17.20
CA PRO A 6 -3.70 -12.84 16.24
C PRO A 6 -3.53 -11.33 16.45
N ILE A 7 -3.40 -10.88 17.70
CA ILE A 7 -3.19 -9.46 18.05
C ILE A 7 -1.84 -8.93 17.51
N PRO A 8 -0.67 -9.53 17.81
CA PRO A 8 0.60 -9.04 17.28
C PRO A 8 0.70 -9.14 15.76
N ALA A 9 0.04 -10.11 15.10
CA ALA A 9 -0.03 -10.15 13.64
C ALA A 9 -0.75 -8.93 13.06
N ALA A 10 -1.91 -8.57 13.63
CA ALA A 10 -2.66 -7.37 13.23
C ALA A 10 -1.88 -6.09 13.52
N LEU A 11 -1.22 -5.99 14.67
CA LEU A 11 -0.37 -4.84 15.00
C LEU A 11 0.84 -4.72 14.07
N LEU A 12 1.48 -5.83 13.72
CA LEU A 12 2.62 -5.83 12.81
C LEU A 12 2.19 -5.36 11.42
N TYR A 13 1.02 -5.78 10.94
CA TYR A 13 0.43 -5.23 9.73
C TYR A 13 0.16 -3.72 9.84
N ILE A 14 -0.50 -3.27 10.92
CA ILE A 14 -0.85 -1.86 11.11
C ILE A 14 0.42 -0.98 11.16
N LEU A 15 1.35 -1.30 12.07
CA LEU A 15 2.58 -0.54 12.25
C LEU A 15 3.49 -0.63 11.02
N GLY A 16 3.57 -1.80 10.40
CA GLY A 16 4.30 -2.00 9.15
C GLY A 16 3.73 -1.13 8.03
N SER A 17 2.40 -1.04 7.91
CA SER A 17 1.74 -0.24 6.87
C SER A 17 1.94 1.27 7.06
N ILE A 18 2.02 1.75 8.32
CA ILE A 18 2.32 3.16 8.61
C ILE A 18 3.70 3.56 8.05
N LEU A 19 4.66 2.64 8.08
CA LEU A 19 6.00 2.89 7.55
C LEU A 19 6.07 2.61 6.05
N LEU A 20 5.59 1.45 5.62
CA LEU A 20 5.72 0.99 4.25
C LEU A 20 4.84 1.78 3.28
N GLY A 21 3.65 2.24 3.68
CA GLY A 21 2.79 3.06 2.82
C GLY A 21 3.48 4.33 2.31
N PRO A 22 3.97 5.21 3.20
CA PRO A 22 4.76 6.38 2.82
C PRO A 22 6.03 6.00 2.03
N THR A 23 6.69 4.91 2.39
CA THR A 23 7.93 4.49 1.70
C THR A 23 7.66 4.06 0.26
N ILE A 24 6.55 3.34 0.01
CA ILE A 24 6.11 2.95 -1.35
C ILE A 24 5.78 4.20 -2.18
N PHE A 25 5.17 5.21 -1.57
CA PHE A 25 4.88 6.48 -2.22
C PHE A 25 6.15 7.29 -2.51
N LEU A 26 7.02 7.47 -1.50
CA LEU A 26 8.28 8.21 -1.59
C LEU A 26 9.30 7.56 -2.52
N ALA A 27 9.29 6.24 -2.66
CA ALA A 27 10.13 5.55 -3.64
C ALA A 27 9.92 6.12 -5.04
N GLY A 28 8.71 6.49 -5.42
CA GLY A 28 8.44 7.12 -6.72
C GLY A 28 9.14 8.48 -6.89
N TYR A 29 9.16 9.29 -5.85
CA TYR A 29 9.83 10.60 -5.85
C TYR A 29 11.36 10.49 -5.87
N LEU A 30 11.93 9.46 -5.22
CA LEU A 30 13.37 9.28 -5.13
C LEU A 30 13.97 8.60 -6.37
N ILE A 31 13.16 7.79 -7.07
CA ILE A 31 13.62 7.02 -8.23
C ILE A 31 13.46 7.82 -9.53
N THR A 32 12.56 8.79 -9.59
CA THR A 32 12.31 9.54 -10.84
C THR A 32 12.87 10.96 -10.83
N PRO A 33 13.46 11.41 -11.96
CA PRO A 33 14.18 12.68 -12.03
C PRO A 33 13.27 13.92 -11.97
N ALA A 34 11.97 13.79 -12.23
CA ALA A 34 11.04 14.93 -12.26
C ALA A 34 10.33 15.23 -10.93
N ASN A 35 10.79 14.68 -9.80
CA ASN A 35 10.17 14.89 -8.48
C ASN A 35 8.64 14.64 -8.48
N GLY A 36 8.15 13.70 -9.29
CA GLY A 36 6.72 13.41 -9.44
C GLY A 36 5.96 14.27 -10.45
N ASP A 37 6.58 15.23 -11.14
CA ASP A 37 5.98 15.91 -12.30
C ASP A 37 6.17 15.07 -13.57
N PHE A 38 5.24 14.15 -13.77
CA PHE A 38 5.22 13.23 -14.92
C PHE A 38 4.89 13.93 -16.25
N CYS A 39 4.56 15.23 -16.26
CA CYS A 39 4.34 15.98 -17.50
C CYS A 39 5.59 16.76 -17.95
N ASP A 40 6.61 16.91 -17.10
CA ASP A 40 7.83 17.63 -17.46
C ASP A 40 8.78 16.76 -18.29
N VAL A 41 8.63 16.82 -19.61
CA VAL A 41 9.52 16.14 -20.56
C VAL A 41 10.97 16.67 -20.46
N GLY A 42 11.17 17.92 -20.03
CA GLY A 42 12.49 18.52 -19.86
C GLY A 42 13.30 17.83 -18.77
N ALA A 43 12.65 17.48 -17.65
CA ALA A 43 13.27 16.77 -16.54
C ALA A 43 13.62 15.30 -16.87
N HIS A 44 12.82 14.64 -17.72
CA HIS A 44 13.06 13.26 -18.15
C HIS A 44 13.95 13.14 -19.41
N GLY A 45 14.29 14.26 -20.07
CA GLY A 45 15.13 14.32 -21.27
C GLY A 45 14.45 13.85 -22.56
N SER A 46 13.51 12.91 -22.49
CA SER A 46 12.70 12.44 -23.61
C SER A 46 11.33 11.90 -23.17
N ARG A 47 10.37 11.84 -24.10
CA ARG A 47 9.05 11.23 -23.84
C ARG A 47 9.14 9.73 -23.53
N GLU A 48 10.03 9.00 -24.21
CA GLU A 48 10.22 7.56 -24.00
C GLU A 48 10.74 7.25 -22.60
N GLN A 49 11.69 8.05 -22.10
CA GLN A 49 12.25 7.87 -20.77
C GLN A 49 11.23 8.20 -19.68
N ARG A 50 10.43 9.26 -19.88
CA ARG A 50 9.30 9.62 -19.02
C ARG A 50 8.26 8.50 -18.90
N ASP A 51 7.83 7.94 -20.03
CA ASP A 51 6.79 6.90 -20.05
C ASP A 51 7.31 5.60 -19.37
N ARG A 52 8.60 5.30 -19.53
CA ARG A 52 9.27 4.19 -18.81
C ARG A 52 9.30 4.43 -17.29
N ASP A 53 9.70 5.62 -16.87
CA ASP A 53 9.79 6.02 -15.46
C ASP A 53 8.40 5.99 -14.80
N TYR A 54 7.37 6.50 -15.49
CA TYR A 54 5.99 6.44 -15.04
C TYR A 54 5.50 4.99 -14.86
N THR A 55 5.74 4.15 -15.86
CA THR A 55 5.36 2.72 -15.82
C THR A 55 6.04 2.00 -14.64
N LEU A 56 7.32 2.33 -14.37
CA LEU A 56 8.05 1.77 -13.22
C LEU A 56 7.42 2.17 -11.89
N ILE A 57 7.12 3.46 -11.68
CA ILE A 57 6.47 3.92 -10.44
C ILE A 57 5.11 3.26 -10.28
N ASP A 58 4.28 3.32 -11.32
CA ASP A 58 2.92 2.77 -11.29
C ASP A 58 2.95 1.28 -10.95
N THR A 59 3.88 0.52 -11.55
CA THR A 59 4.07 -0.90 -11.23
C THR A 59 4.46 -1.13 -9.78
N ILE A 60 5.38 -0.33 -9.22
CA ILE A 60 5.81 -0.47 -7.82
C ILE A 60 4.65 -0.15 -6.87
N GLN A 61 3.92 0.94 -7.13
CA GLN A 61 2.81 1.38 -6.28
C GLN A 61 1.64 0.41 -6.33
N THR A 62 1.24 -0.04 -7.52
CA THR A 62 0.15 -1.02 -7.69
C THR A 62 0.49 -2.37 -7.09
N THR A 63 1.68 -2.90 -7.37
CA THR A 63 2.15 -4.17 -6.82
C THR A 63 2.27 -4.10 -5.30
N GLY A 64 2.86 -3.03 -4.77
CA GLY A 64 2.98 -2.80 -3.33
C GLY A 64 1.63 -2.71 -2.64
N ALA A 65 0.69 -1.95 -3.20
CA ALA A 65 -0.68 -1.84 -2.68
C ALA A 65 -1.42 -3.19 -2.70
N MET A 66 -1.28 -3.98 -3.77
CA MET A 66 -1.87 -5.32 -3.85
C MET A 66 -1.34 -6.27 -2.79
N VAL A 67 0.00 -6.31 -2.60
CA VAL A 67 0.62 -7.15 -1.56
C VAL A 67 0.12 -6.75 -0.17
N MET A 68 0.03 -5.44 0.10
CA MET A 68 -0.46 -4.95 1.38
C MET A 68 -1.93 -5.27 1.62
N LEU A 69 -2.78 -5.15 0.60
CA LEU A 69 -4.18 -5.58 0.68
C LEU A 69 -4.32 -7.06 0.96
N LEU A 70 -3.50 -7.90 0.31
CA LEU A 70 -3.48 -9.34 0.57
C LEU A 70 -3.08 -9.63 2.03
N LEU A 71 -2.03 -8.98 2.53
CA LEU A 71 -1.59 -9.13 3.92
C LEU A 71 -2.64 -8.64 4.91
N GLY A 72 -3.31 -7.52 4.63
CA GLY A 72 -4.41 -6.99 5.44
C GLY A 72 -5.61 -7.93 5.49
N ALA A 73 -6.00 -8.49 4.33
CA ALA A 73 -7.07 -9.48 4.24
C ALA A 73 -6.74 -10.76 5.02
N LEU A 74 -5.50 -11.26 4.89
CA LEU A 74 -5.03 -12.42 5.65
C LEU A 74 -4.99 -12.15 7.15
N ALA A 75 -4.52 -10.97 7.57
CA ALA A 75 -4.51 -10.56 8.97
C ALA A 75 -5.94 -10.46 9.54
N LEU A 76 -6.86 -9.87 8.78
CA LEU A 76 -8.27 -9.75 9.17
C LEU A 76 -8.94 -11.13 9.26
N ALA A 77 -8.72 -12.00 8.28
CA ALA A 77 -9.22 -13.37 8.27
C ALA A 77 -8.67 -14.16 9.48
N TYR A 78 -7.38 -14.05 9.76
CA TYR A 78 -6.76 -14.72 10.89
C TYR A 78 -7.29 -14.21 12.25
N LEU A 79 -7.52 -12.90 12.37
CA LEU A 79 -8.15 -12.29 13.54
C LEU A 79 -9.58 -12.81 13.72
N TRP A 80 -10.36 -12.88 12.65
CA TRP A 80 -11.74 -13.38 12.64
C TRP A 80 -11.86 -14.87 12.96
N LEU A 81 -10.98 -15.70 12.41
CA LEU A 81 -10.94 -17.14 12.72
C LEU A 81 -10.64 -17.37 14.21
N ASN A 82 -9.84 -16.50 14.81
CA ASN A 82 -9.51 -16.54 16.24
C ASN A 82 -10.40 -15.63 17.11
N ARG A 83 -11.56 -15.16 16.59
CA ARG A 83 -12.43 -14.20 17.31
C ARG A 83 -12.88 -14.65 18.69
N ARG A 84 -12.98 -15.97 18.93
CA ARG A 84 -13.36 -16.52 20.25
C ARG A 84 -12.27 -16.36 21.31
N ARG A 85 -11.01 -16.17 20.89
CA ARG A 85 -9.83 -16.01 21.77
C ARG A 85 -9.47 -14.55 22.00
N VAL A 86 -10.04 -13.64 21.22
CA VAL A 86 -9.75 -12.20 21.25
C VAL A 86 -11.00 -11.50 21.80
N GLY A 87 -10.84 -10.66 22.82
CA GLY A 87 -11.98 -9.93 23.38
C GLY A 87 -12.69 -9.06 22.32
N PRO A 88 -13.97 -8.71 22.51
CA PRO A 88 -14.74 -7.96 21.51
C PRO A 88 -14.16 -6.56 21.23
N LEU A 89 -13.57 -5.93 22.24
CA LEU A 89 -12.99 -4.59 22.14
C LEU A 89 -11.71 -4.56 21.28
N PRO A 90 -10.66 -5.36 21.55
CA PRO A 90 -9.50 -5.42 20.66
C PRO A 90 -9.84 -5.96 19.27
N MET A 91 -10.85 -6.84 19.16
CA MET A 91 -11.34 -7.30 17.86
C MET A 91 -11.87 -6.15 17.00
N ALA A 92 -12.73 -5.29 17.56
CA ALA A 92 -13.30 -4.15 16.85
C ALA A 92 -12.23 -3.12 16.46
N VAL A 93 -11.34 -2.76 17.39
CA VAL A 93 -10.29 -1.77 17.15
C VAL A 93 -9.31 -2.22 16.08
N LEU A 94 -8.82 -3.47 16.15
CA LEU A 94 -7.87 -4.00 15.16
C LEU A 94 -8.52 -4.18 13.79
N SER A 95 -9.78 -4.64 13.74
CA SER A 95 -10.51 -4.75 12.47
C SER A 95 -10.71 -3.38 11.83
N ALA A 96 -11.12 -2.37 12.61
CA ALA A 96 -11.27 -1.00 12.11
C ALA A 96 -9.94 -0.43 11.60
N GLY A 97 -8.83 -0.64 12.33
CA GLY A 97 -7.50 -0.21 11.90
C GLY A 97 -7.07 -0.86 10.58
N ILE A 98 -7.25 -2.18 10.44
CA ILE A 98 -6.95 -2.89 9.18
C ILE A 98 -7.79 -2.35 8.02
N LEU A 99 -9.08 -2.09 8.24
CA LEU A 99 -9.99 -1.57 7.21
C LEU A 99 -9.64 -0.15 6.77
N ILE A 100 -9.27 0.73 7.71
CA ILE A 100 -8.83 2.11 7.41
C ILE A 100 -7.54 2.08 6.56
N ILE A 101 -6.62 1.19 6.86
CA ILE A 101 -5.39 1.04 6.09
C ILE A 101 -5.68 0.44 4.72
N ALA A 102 -6.52 -0.60 4.66
CA ALA A 102 -6.93 -1.24 3.42
C ALA A 102 -7.65 -0.26 2.49
N SER A 103 -8.52 0.63 3.01
CA SER A 103 -9.16 1.65 2.18
C SER A 103 -8.15 2.62 1.57
N GLY A 104 -7.07 2.97 2.30
CA GLY A 104 -5.95 3.72 1.74
C GLY A 104 -5.30 3.05 0.54
N TYR A 105 -5.02 1.75 0.62
CA TYR A 105 -4.46 0.99 -0.51
C TYR A 105 -5.45 0.83 -1.68
N LEU A 106 -6.75 0.72 -1.40
CA LEU A 106 -7.78 0.73 -2.45
C LEU A 106 -7.84 2.07 -3.18
N LEU A 107 -7.62 3.19 -2.47
CA LEU A 107 -7.52 4.51 -3.10
C LEU A 107 -6.30 4.61 -4.03
N ILE A 108 -5.17 4.00 -3.67
CA ILE A 108 -3.99 3.96 -4.56
C ILE A 108 -4.32 3.17 -5.84
N LEU A 109 -4.95 2.00 -5.71
CA LEU A 109 -5.34 1.20 -6.88
C LEU A 109 -6.39 1.89 -7.75
N SER A 110 -7.36 2.59 -7.16
CA SER A 110 -8.34 3.34 -7.94
C SER A 110 -7.71 4.55 -8.62
N ALA A 111 -6.76 5.22 -7.97
CA ALA A 111 -5.99 6.30 -8.59
C ALA A 111 -5.15 5.79 -9.77
N ALA A 112 -4.51 4.63 -9.65
CA ALA A 112 -3.76 4.01 -10.75
C ALA A 112 -4.66 3.66 -11.95
N GLN A 113 -5.87 3.14 -11.70
CA GLN A 113 -6.83 2.81 -12.78
C GLN A 113 -7.36 4.05 -13.52
N ASN A 114 -7.56 5.16 -12.80
CA ASN A 114 -8.08 6.41 -13.37
C ASN A 114 -6.96 7.36 -13.85
N GLY A 115 -5.72 7.09 -13.45
CA GLY A 115 -4.54 7.83 -13.87
C GLY A 115 -4.17 7.48 -15.29
N HIS A 116 -4.83 8.12 -16.26
CA HIS A 116 -4.29 8.16 -17.61
C HIS A 116 -3.17 9.21 -17.68
N PRO A 117 -1.95 8.86 -18.09
CA PRO A 117 -0.88 9.82 -18.31
C PRO A 117 -1.14 10.59 -19.62
N THR A 118 -2.21 11.38 -19.65
CA THR A 118 -2.43 12.34 -20.73
C THR A 118 -1.77 13.66 -20.35
N CYS A 119 -0.48 13.73 -20.64
CA CYS A 119 0.25 14.96 -20.95
C CYS A 119 0.51 14.93 -22.47
#